data_AF-A0A7J0CSE2-F1
#
_entry.id   AF-A0A7J0CSE2-F1
#
_cell.length_a   1.000
_cell.length_b   1.000
_cell.length_c   1.000
_cell.angle_alpha   90.00
_cell.angle_beta   90.00
_cell.angle_gamma   90.00
#
_symmetry.space_group_name_H-M   'P 1'
#
loop_
_entity.id
_entity.type
_entity.pdbx_description
1 polymer ?
#
loop_
_entity_poly.entity_id
_entity_poly.type
_entity_poly.pdbx_seq_one_letter_code
_entity_poly.pdbx_strand_id
1 'polypeptide(L)'
;MDLALAPETLARWQFGITTVYHFLFVPLTISLAALTAGLQTAWVRTDNEKYLRATKFWGKLFLINIAMGVVTGIVQEFQFGMNWSDYSRFVGDIFGAPLAFEALIAFFFESTFIGLWIFGWDRLPKKIHLACMWMVSLGTILSAYFILAANSWMQHPVGYRINEERGRAELTDFWKVLTQDTAVTQFFHTITAAFLVGGPSWSASPPSTSRARSTSR
;
A
#
# COMPACT_ATOMS: atom_id res chain seq x y z
N MET A 1 0.96 -15.78 34.83
CA MET A 1 1.15 -16.33 33.47
C MET A 1 -0.15 -16.28 32.67
N ASP A 2 -1.31 -16.34 33.35
CA ASP A 2 -2.64 -16.37 32.71
C ASP A 2 -3.00 -15.11 31.91
N LEU A 3 -2.64 -13.91 32.37
CA LEU A 3 -2.85 -12.66 31.60
C LEU A 3 -2.04 -12.58 30.30
N ALA A 4 -0.88 -13.23 30.25
CA ALA A 4 -0.01 -13.23 29.07
C ALA A 4 -0.49 -14.20 27.98
N LEU A 5 -1.22 -15.26 28.38
CA LEU A 5 -1.79 -16.27 27.47
C LEU A 5 -3.28 -16.10 27.26
N ALA A 6 -3.89 -15.05 27.82
CA ALA A 6 -5.30 -14.77 27.64
C ALA A 6 -5.60 -14.53 26.14
N PRO A 7 -6.75 -15.01 25.62
CA PRO A 7 -7.08 -14.92 24.19
C PRO A 7 -7.00 -13.50 23.63
N GLU A 8 -7.39 -12.49 24.40
CA GLU A 8 -7.32 -11.08 24.04
C GLU A 8 -5.88 -10.57 23.93
N THR A 9 -4.98 -11.04 24.79
CA THR A 9 -3.56 -10.68 24.75
C THR A 9 -2.89 -11.32 23.54
N LEU A 10 -3.20 -12.59 23.25
CA LEU A 10 -2.68 -13.28 22.07
C LEU A 10 -3.21 -12.67 20.77
N ALA A 11 -4.49 -12.30 20.71
CA ALA A 11 -5.07 -11.61 19.56
C ALA A 11 -4.39 -10.26 19.28
N ARG A 12 -4.09 -9.49 20.33
CA ARG A 12 -3.33 -8.23 20.23
C ARG A 12 -1.90 -8.45 19.74
N TRP A 13 -1.20 -9.45 20.26
CA TRP A 13 0.15 -9.80 19.80
C TRP A 13 0.15 -10.25 18.35
N GLN A 14 -0.77 -11.14 17.97
CA GLN A 14 -0.87 -11.62 16.60
C GLN A 14 -1.14 -10.46 15.62
N PHE A 15 -2.13 -9.61 15.92
CA PHE A 15 -2.45 -8.46 15.10
C PHE A 15 -1.28 -7.45 15.02
N GLY A 16 -0.64 -7.17 16.15
CA GLY A 16 0.52 -6.28 16.22
C GLY A 16 1.70 -6.79 15.40
N ILE A 17 2.04 -8.08 15.51
CA ILE A 17 3.12 -8.70 14.74
C ILE A 17 2.79 -8.63 13.24
N THR A 18 1.60 -9.05 12.83
CA THR A 18 1.19 -8.99 11.42
C THR A 18 1.25 -7.57 10.87
N THR A 19 0.75 -6.59 11.63
CA THR A 19 0.78 -5.18 11.25
C THR A 19 2.20 -4.67 11.07
N VAL A 20 3.12 -4.98 12.00
CA VAL A 20 4.53 -4.57 11.90
C VAL A 20 5.17 -5.18 10.66
N TYR A 21 5.00 -6.48 10.41
CA TYR A 21 5.55 -7.12 9.21
C TYR A 21 4.98 -6.53 7.93
N HIS A 22 3.66 -6.32 7.86
CA HIS A 22 3.01 -5.72 6.72
C HIS A 22 3.56 -4.31 6.44
N PHE A 23 3.68 -3.49 7.50
CA PHE A 23 4.14 -2.11 7.41
C PHE A 23 5.64 -1.97 7.12
N LEU A 24 6.44 -3.04 7.12
CA LEU A 24 7.79 -3.00 6.57
C LEU A 24 7.76 -2.87 5.03
N PHE A 25 6.79 -3.51 4.38
CA PHE A 25 6.69 -3.56 2.93
C PHE A 25 5.91 -2.36 2.37
N VAL A 26 4.84 -1.92 3.02
CA VAL A 26 3.96 -0.83 2.55
C VAL A 26 4.71 0.47 2.18
N PRO A 27 5.51 1.11 3.05
CA PRO A 27 6.18 2.37 2.73
C PRO A 27 7.20 2.22 1.59
N LEU A 28 7.88 1.07 1.54
CA LEU A 28 8.79 0.75 0.44
C LEU A 28 8.03 0.59 -0.89
N THR A 29 6.86 -0.06 -0.90
CA THR A 29 6.04 -0.21 -2.11
C THR A 29 5.61 1.14 -2.66
N ILE A 30 5.11 2.04 -1.80
CA ILE A 30 4.67 3.39 -2.20
C ILE A 30 5.84 4.16 -2.84
N SER A 31 7.00 4.17 -2.19
CA SER A 31 8.16 4.90 -2.69
C SER A 31 8.77 4.28 -3.95
N LEU A 32 8.87 2.95 -4.02
CA LEU A 32 9.41 2.24 -5.19
C LEU A 32 8.49 2.34 -6.41
N ALA A 33 7.17 2.36 -6.22
CA ALA A 33 6.21 2.57 -7.30
C ALA A 33 6.42 3.94 -7.95
N ALA A 34 6.49 5.00 -7.12
CA ALA A 34 6.74 6.36 -7.57
C ALA A 34 8.13 6.53 -8.22
N LEU A 35 9.17 5.92 -7.63
CA LEU A 35 10.53 5.91 -8.21
C LEU A 35 10.54 5.28 -9.59
N THR A 36 9.93 4.10 -9.72
CA THR A 36 9.88 3.35 -10.98
C THR A 36 9.10 4.14 -12.04
N ALA A 37 7.96 4.75 -11.67
CA ALA A 37 7.20 5.63 -12.56
C ALA A 37 8.02 6.87 -12.99
N GLY A 38 8.77 7.49 -12.07
CA GLY A 38 9.65 8.62 -12.34
C GLY A 38 10.81 8.28 -13.29
N LEU A 39 11.49 7.16 -13.04
CA LEU A 39 12.57 6.66 -13.91
C LEU A 39 12.05 6.30 -15.30
N GLN A 40 10.88 5.67 -15.39
CA GLN A 40 10.26 5.37 -16.66
C GLN A 40 9.84 6.65 -17.41
N THR A 41 9.37 7.67 -16.68
CA THR A 41 9.07 9.00 -17.26
C THR A 41 10.34 9.62 -17.85
N ALA A 42 11.46 9.56 -17.12
CA ALA A 42 12.74 10.05 -17.60
C ALA A 42 13.18 9.30 -18.88
N TRP A 43 13.02 7.98 -18.93
CA TRP A 43 13.27 7.20 -20.14
C TRP A 43 12.37 7.61 -21.31
N VAL A 44 11.05 7.71 -21.11
CA VAL A 44 10.11 8.09 -22.19
C VAL A 44 10.39 9.49 -22.74
N ARG A 45 10.90 10.42 -21.91
CA ARG A 45 11.25 11.78 -22.34
C ARG A 45 12.62 11.89 -23.02
N THR A 46 13.61 11.12 -22.55
CA THR A 46 15.02 11.27 -22.98
C THR A 46 15.50 10.17 -23.93
N ASP A 47 14.76 9.07 -24.03
CA ASP A 47 15.12 7.81 -24.69
C ASP A 47 16.46 7.21 -24.25
N ASN A 48 17.00 7.64 -23.10
CA ASN A 48 18.28 7.16 -22.60
C ASN A 48 18.11 5.79 -21.90
N GLU A 49 18.78 4.77 -22.44
CA GLU A 49 18.74 3.39 -21.95
C GLU A 49 19.18 3.20 -20.49
N LYS A 50 19.95 4.14 -19.93
CA LYS A 50 20.31 4.12 -18.50
C LYS A 50 19.05 4.14 -17.62
N TYR A 51 18.07 4.97 -17.96
CA TYR A 51 16.81 5.06 -17.21
C TYR A 51 15.93 3.83 -17.41
N LEU A 52 15.96 3.22 -18.60
CA LEU A 52 15.26 1.95 -18.85
C LEU A 52 15.81 0.82 -17.99
N ARG A 53 17.14 0.68 -17.92
CA ARG A 53 17.80 -0.32 -17.06
C ARG A 53 17.47 -0.08 -15.59
N ALA A 54 17.53 1.17 -15.13
CA ALA A 54 17.16 1.53 -13.76
C ALA A 54 15.68 1.21 -13.47
N THR A 55 14.77 1.53 -14.40
CA THR A 55 13.33 1.22 -14.28
C THR A 55 13.10 -0.29 -14.13
N LYS A 56 13.74 -1.13 -14.94
CA LYS A 56 13.61 -2.59 -14.83
C LYS A 56 14.20 -3.15 -13.53
N PHE A 57 15.32 -2.60 -13.06
CA PHE A 57 15.95 -3.00 -11.80
C PHE A 57 15.07 -2.66 -10.59
N TRP A 58 14.70 -1.39 -10.44
CA TRP A 58 13.86 -0.93 -9.33
C TRP A 58 12.45 -1.51 -9.39
N GLY A 59 11.93 -1.66 -10.60
CA GLY A 59 10.67 -2.36 -10.86
C GLY A 59 10.68 -3.81 -10.37
N LYS A 60 11.78 -4.55 -10.52
CA LYS A 60 11.88 -5.91 -9.99
C LYS A 60 11.80 -5.93 -8.45
N LEU A 61 12.47 -4.98 -7.78
CA LEU A 61 12.41 -4.85 -6.32
C LEU A 61 11.00 -4.45 -5.85
N PHE A 62 10.37 -3.51 -6.55
CA PHE A 62 8.97 -3.14 -6.35
C PHE A 62 8.05 -4.36 -6.42
N LEU A 63 8.18 -5.20 -7.46
CA LEU A 63 7.34 -6.39 -7.65
C LEU A 63 7.51 -7.45 -6.56
N ILE A 64 8.72 -7.62 -6.02
CA ILE A 64 8.95 -8.52 -4.89
C ILE A 64 8.29 -7.95 -3.62
N ASN A 65 8.47 -6.65 -3.40
CA ASN A 65 8.00 -5.97 -2.20
C ASN A 65 6.47 -5.90 -2.13
N ILE A 66 5.82 -5.60 -3.25
CA ILE A 66 4.37 -5.58 -3.35
C ILE A 66 3.77 -6.97 -3.16
N ALA A 67 4.38 -8.03 -3.70
CA ALA A 67 3.90 -9.39 -3.49
C ALA A 67 3.87 -9.76 -2.00
N MET A 68 4.93 -9.41 -1.26
CA MET A 68 4.97 -9.59 0.20
C MET A 68 3.93 -8.72 0.92
N GLY A 69 3.74 -7.48 0.47
CA GLY A 69 2.69 -6.58 0.95
C GLY A 69 1.29 -7.18 0.78
N VAL A 70 0.96 -7.72 -0.39
CA VAL A 70 -0.33 -8.36 -0.67
C VAL A 70 -0.57 -9.55 0.26
N VAL A 71 0.41 -10.47 0.37
CA VAL A 71 0.27 -11.66 1.21
C VAL A 71 0.02 -11.28 2.68
N THR A 72 0.78 -10.32 3.20
CA THR A 72 0.63 -9.87 4.59
C THR A 72 -0.66 -9.08 4.82
N GLY A 73 -1.09 -8.28 3.83
CA GLY A 73 -2.33 -7.51 3.89
C GLY A 73 -3.58 -8.39 3.91
N ILE A 74 -3.63 -9.43 3.07
CA ILE A 74 -4.73 -10.40 3.05
C ILE A 74 -4.87 -11.09 4.43
N VAL A 75 -3.74 -11.47 5.04
CA VAL A 75 -3.76 -12.07 6.38
C VAL A 75 -4.33 -11.09 7.41
N GLN A 76 -3.95 -9.81 7.34
CA GLN A 76 -4.44 -8.78 8.26
C GLN A 76 -5.94 -8.50 8.07
N GLU A 77 -6.44 -8.46 6.84
CA GLU A 77 -7.86 -8.29 6.54
C GLU A 77 -8.71 -9.39 7.19
N PHE A 78 -8.31 -10.65 7.02
CA PHE A 78 -9.01 -11.78 7.64
C PHE A 78 -8.93 -11.77 9.17
N GLN A 79 -7.88 -11.20 9.78
CA GLN A 79 -7.79 -11.09 11.23
C GLN A 79 -8.90 -10.22 11.84
N PHE A 80 -9.39 -9.20 11.14
CA PHE A 80 -10.56 -8.42 11.60
C PHE A 80 -11.81 -9.30 11.72
N GLY A 81 -12.00 -10.25 10.80
CA GLY A 81 -13.15 -11.18 10.83
C GLY A 81 -13.00 -12.30 11.87
N MET A 82 -11.81 -12.85 12.02
CA MET A 82 -11.55 -14.02 12.87
C MET A 82 -11.35 -13.64 14.34
N ASN A 83 -10.37 -12.79 14.64
CA ASN A 83 -9.94 -12.48 16.00
C ASN A 83 -10.72 -11.32 16.62
N TRP A 84 -11.33 -10.48 15.80
CA TRP A 84 -12.02 -9.24 16.20
C TRP A 84 -13.49 -9.24 15.73
N SER A 85 -14.16 -10.40 15.81
CA SER A 85 -15.50 -10.56 15.25
C SER A 85 -16.57 -9.64 15.86
N ASP A 86 -16.51 -9.38 17.17
CA ASP A 86 -17.45 -8.46 17.83
C ASP A 86 -17.20 -7.00 17.46
N TYR A 87 -15.93 -6.61 17.30
CA TYR A 87 -15.57 -5.31 16.75
C TYR A 87 -16.13 -5.15 15.33
N SER A 88 -15.94 -6.16 14.48
CA SER A 88 -16.45 -6.17 13.10
C SER A 88 -17.98 -6.10 13.03
N ARG A 89 -18.69 -6.74 13.96
CA ARG A 89 -20.16 -6.60 14.07
C ARG A 89 -20.58 -5.20 14.53
N PHE A 90 -19.83 -4.63 15.47
CA PHE A 90 -20.18 -3.35 16.08
C PHE A 90 -19.94 -2.17 15.14
N VAL A 91 -18.79 -2.11 14.45
CA VAL A 91 -18.41 -0.95 13.61
C VAL A 91 -18.35 -1.24 12.12
N GLY A 92 -18.73 -2.44 11.67
CA GLY A 92 -18.58 -2.88 10.29
C GLY A 92 -19.21 -1.96 9.25
N ASP A 93 -20.30 -1.27 9.59
CA ASP A 93 -20.99 -0.31 8.70
C ASP A 93 -20.13 0.93 8.38
N ILE A 94 -19.21 1.29 9.30
CA ILE A 94 -18.37 2.48 9.18
C ILE A 94 -16.95 2.08 8.77
N PHE A 95 -16.35 1.13 9.48
CA PHE A 95 -14.99 0.68 9.25
C PHE A 95 -14.87 -0.16 7.96
N GLY A 96 -15.90 -0.95 7.66
CA GLY A 96 -15.93 -1.79 6.46
C GLY A 96 -16.09 -0.99 5.17
N ALA A 97 -16.67 0.20 5.21
CA ALA A 97 -16.85 1.01 4.00
C ALA A 97 -15.51 1.46 3.37
N PRO A 98 -14.58 2.13 4.09
CA PRO A 98 -13.25 2.44 3.54
C PRO A 98 -12.46 1.21 3.09
N LEU A 99 -12.50 0.11 3.84
CA LEU A 99 -11.83 -1.16 3.50
C LEU A 99 -12.38 -1.78 2.21
N ALA A 100 -13.70 -1.75 2.01
CA ALA A 100 -14.31 -2.22 0.77
C ALA A 100 -13.90 -1.34 -0.43
N PHE A 101 -13.81 -0.02 -0.24
CA PHE A 101 -13.30 0.90 -1.28
C PHE A 101 -11.83 0.65 -1.58
N GLU A 102 -11.00 0.36 -0.57
CA GLU A 102 -9.62 -0.05 -0.76
C GLU A 102 -9.51 -1.31 -1.62
N ALA A 103 -10.25 -2.38 -1.28
CA ALA A 103 -10.21 -3.64 -2.01
C ALA A 103 -10.75 -3.51 -3.45
N LEU A 104 -11.88 -2.82 -3.63
CA LEU A 104 -12.57 -2.72 -4.92
C LEU A 104 -11.93 -1.70 -5.86
N ILE A 105 -11.46 -0.56 -5.34
CA ILE A 105 -10.91 0.53 -6.17
C ILE A 105 -9.41 0.51 -6.18
N ALA A 106 -8.72 0.47 -5.03
CA ALA A 106 -7.27 0.59 -5.02
C ALA A 106 -6.60 -0.73 -5.43
N PHE A 107 -6.92 -1.82 -4.74
CA PHE A 107 -6.25 -3.12 -4.94
C PHE A 107 -6.52 -3.73 -6.32
N PHE A 108 -7.78 -3.73 -6.77
CA PHE A 108 -8.13 -4.25 -8.09
C PHE A 108 -7.45 -3.47 -9.21
N PHE A 109 -7.43 -2.14 -9.09
CA PHE A 109 -6.84 -1.25 -10.08
C PHE A 109 -5.32 -1.40 -10.10
N GLU A 110 -4.68 -1.40 -8.94
CA GLU A 110 -3.25 -1.67 -8.78
C GLU A 110 -2.85 -3.02 -9.40
N SER A 111 -3.54 -4.11 -9.03
CA SER A 111 -3.27 -5.45 -9.55
C SER A 111 -3.41 -5.53 -11.08
N THR A 112 -4.43 -4.88 -11.63
CA THR A 112 -4.68 -4.84 -13.07
C THR A 112 -3.57 -4.09 -13.82
N PHE A 113 -3.22 -2.89 -13.38
CA PHE A 113 -2.20 -2.08 -14.05
C PHE A 113 -0.78 -2.62 -13.83
N ILE A 114 -0.51 -3.28 -12.70
CA ILE A 114 0.74 -4.04 -12.51
C ILE A 114 0.84 -5.15 -13.55
N GLY A 115 -0.22 -5.93 -13.74
CA GLY A 115 -0.24 -6.99 -14.76
C GLY A 115 0.06 -6.44 -16.17
N LEU A 116 -0.61 -5.34 -16.54
CA LEU A 116 -0.36 -4.66 -17.80
C LEU A 116 1.07 -4.11 -17.92
N TRP A 117 1.67 -3.64 -16.83
CA TRP A 117 3.03 -3.10 -16.82
C TRP A 117 4.10 -4.20 -16.87
N ILE A 118 3.89 -5.34 -16.22
CA ILE A 118 4.84 -6.46 -16.27
C ILE A 118 4.91 -7.04 -17.69
N PHE A 119 3.75 -7.30 -18.30
CA PHE A 119 3.67 -7.99 -19.59
C PHE A 119 3.60 -7.03 -20.79
N GLY A 120 3.53 -5.73 -20.55
CA GLY A 120 3.31 -4.71 -21.56
C GLY A 120 4.55 -4.17 -22.25
N TRP A 121 5.76 -4.55 -21.84
CA TRP A 121 7.01 -3.96 -22.35
C TRP A 121 7.13 -3.97 -23.88
N ASP A 122 6.76 -5.09 -24.52
CA ASP A 122 6.83 -5.27 -25.98
C ASP A 122 5.44 -5.22 -26.65
N ARG A 123 4.37 -5.01 -25.87
CA ARG A 123 2.97 -5.05 -26.37
C ARG A 123 2.24 -3.71 -26.28
N LEU A 124 2.67 -2.81 -25.40
CA LEU A 124 2.05 -1.51 -25.20
C LEU A 124 2.93 -0.39 -25.76
N PRO A 125 2.34 0.65 -26.37
CA PRO A 125 3.07 1.87 -26.71
C PRO A 125 3.75 2.49 -25.48
N LYS A 126 4.97 3.03 -25.64
CA LYS A 126 5.79 3.59 -24.54
C LYS A 126 5.01 4.49 -23.56
N LYS A 127 4.12 5.35 -24.08
CA LYS A 127 3.30 6.27 -23.29
C LYS A 127 2.19 5.57 -22.49
N ILE A 128 1.55 4.56 -23.07
CA ILE A 128 0.52 3.77 -22.38
C ILE A 128 1.17 2.91 -21.31
N HIS A 129 2.31 2.29 -21.62
CA HIS A 129 3.11 1.56 -20.64
C HIS A 129 3.53 2.44 -19.45
N LEU A 130 3.86 3.71 -19.71
CA LEU A 130 4.15 4.68 -18.66
C LEU A 130 2.91 5.04 -17.84
N ALA A 131 1.77 5.25 -18.50
CA ALA A 131 0.51 5.52 -17.82
C ALA A 131 0.15 4.39 -16.84
N CYS A 132 0.36 3.12 -17.23
CA CYS A 132 0.16 1.99 -16.32
C CYS A 132 0.95 2.13 -15.01
N MET A 133 2.24 2.45 -15.08
CA MET A 133 3.06 2.58 -13.86
C MET A 133 2.64 3.76 -12.98
N TRP A 134 2.19 4.87 -13.59
CA TRP A 134 1.63 5.98 -12.83
C TRP A 134 0.30 5.62 -12.17
N MET A 135 -0.57 4.87 -12.85
CA MET A 135 -1.81 4.37 -12.24
C MET A 135 -1.52 3.46 -11.05
N VAL A 136 -0.50 2.61 -11.13
CA VAL A 136 -0.03 1.81 -9.99
C VAL A 136 0.46 2.69 -8.85
N SER A 137 1.30 3.69 -9.13
CA SER A 137 1.79 4.61 -8.10
C SER A 137 0.68 5.44 -7.44
N LEU A 138 -0.35 5.83 -8.20
CA LEU A 138 -1.51 6.53 -7.63
C LEU A 138 -2.40 5.59 -6.83
N GLY A 139 -2.55 4.34 -7.29
CA GLY A 139 -3.27 3.29 -6.59
C GLY A 139 -2.70 3.04 -5.19
N THR A 140 -1.38 2.91 -5.06
CA THR A 140 -0.74 2.68 -3.75
C THR A 140 -0.97 3.83 -2.77
N ILE A 141 -0.95 5.09 -3.24
CA ILE A 141 -1.21 6.27 -2.42
C ILE A 141 -2.70 6.34 -2.03
N LEU A 142 -3.60 6.02 -2.96
CA LEU A 142 -5.04 5.99 -2.69
C LEU A 142 -5.41 4.88 -1.70
N SER A 143 -4.79 3.70 -1.83
CA SER A 143 -4.93 2.59 -0.85
C SER A 143 -4.54 3.07 0.54
N ALA A 144 -3.36 3.71 0.65
CA ALA A 144 -2.87 4.26 1.92
C ALA A 144 -3.86 5.27 2.52
N TYR A 145 -4.54 6.08 1.71
CA TYR A 145 -5.54 7.03 2.22
C TYR A 145 -6.74 6.33 2.85
N PHE A 146 -7.33 5.33 2.17
CA PHE A 146 -8.52 4.64 2.69
C PHE A 146 -8.22 3.87 3.99
N ILE A 147 -7.10 3.16 4.06
CA ILE A 147 -6.74 2.43 5.28
C ILE A 147 -6.40 3.38 6.44
N LEU A 148 -5.76 4.52 6.17
CA LEU A 148 -5.48 5.54 7.18
C LEU A 148 -6.74 6.28 7.63
N ALA A 149 -7.72 6.47 6.75
CA ALA A 149 -9.03 7.02 7.13
C ALA A 149 -9.76 6.08 8.08
N ALA A 150 -9.73 4.76 7.81
CA ALA A 150 -10.28 3.74 8.71
C ALA A 150 -9.57 3.75 10.07
N ASN A 151 -8.23 3.76 10.09
CA ASN A 151 -7.44 3.86 11.31
C ASN A 151 -7.68 5.17 12.08
N SER A 152 -7.81 6.30 11.38
CA SER A 152 -8.07 7.60 11.98
C SER A 152 -9.45 7.66 12.62
N TRP A 153 -10.44 7.01 12.00
CA TRP A 153 -11.77 6.88 12.60
C TRP A 153 -11.76 6.10 13.91
N MET A 154 -10.91 5.07 14.04
CA MET A 154 -10.74 4.35 15.31
C MET A 154 -10.20 5.25 16.43
N GLN A 155 -9.44 6.28 16.09
CA GLN A 155 -8.85 7.22 17.06
C GLN A 155 -9.78 8.40 17.36
N HIS A 156 -10.48 8.90 16.35
CA HIS A 156 -11.40 10.03 16.47
C HIS A 156 -12.71 9.72 15.72
N PRO A 157 -13.67 9.02 16.36
CA PRO A 157 -14.89 8.58 15.70
C PRO A 157 -15.79 9.76 15.32
N VAL A 158 -16.09 9.88 14.02
CA VAL A 158 -17.00 10.90 13.46
C VAL A 158 -17.94 10.27 12.43
N GLY A 159 -19.00 10.99 12.04
CA GLY A 159 -19.88 10.56 10.95
C GLY A 159 -20.61 9.24 11.21
N TYR A 160 -20.91 8.93 12.48
CA TYR A 160 -21.65 7.74 12.88
C TYR A 160 -22.74 8.07 13.91
N ARG A 161 -23.67 7.13 14.09
CA ARG A 161 -24.64 7.10 15.21
C ARG A 161 -24.66 5.70 15.82
N ILE A 162 -24.97 5.59 17.11
CA ILE A 162 -25.19 4.29 17.76
C ILE A 162 -26.67 3.95 17.61
N ASN A 163 -26.96 2.81 17.01
CA ASN A 163 -28.29 2.24 16.96
C ASN A 163 -28.45 1.27 18.14
N GLU A 164 -29.11 1.71 19.21
CA GLU A 164 -29.30 0.92 20.43
C GLU A 164 -30.13 -0.35 20.19
N GLU A 165 -31.12 -0.30 19.28
CA GLU A 165 -31.96 -1.47 18.95
C GLU A 165 -31.16 -2.59 18.28
N ARG A 166 -30.18 -2.21 17.44
CA ARG A 166 -29.31 -3.16 16.72
C ARG A 166 -27.99 -3.42 17.42
N GLY A 167 -27.70 -2.70 18.51
CA GLY A 167 -26.44 -2.79 19.26
C GLY A 167 -25.19 -2.52 18.43
N ARG A 168 -25.26 -1.63 17.43
CA ARG A 168 -24.15 -1.36 16.50
C ARG A 168 -24.03 0.12 16.11
N ALA A 169 -22.85 0.51 15.67
CA ALA A 169 -22.59 1.83 15.09
C ALA A 169 -22.97 1.81 13.60
N GLU A 170 -23.77 2.79 13.18
CA GLU A 170 -24.21 2.98 11.79
C GLU A 170 -23.60 4.24 11.19
N LEU A 171 -23.19 4.16 9.92
CA LEU A 171 -22.59 5.27 9.18
C LEU A 171 -23.65 6.33 8.88
N THR A 172 -23.36 7.59 9.22
CA THR A 172 -24.25 8.73 8.92
C THR A 172 -23.67 9.63 7.84
N ASP A 173 -22.34 9.79 7.80
CA ASP A 173 -21.66 10.64 6.82
C ASP A 173 -20.29 10.06 6.47
N PHE A 174 -20.21 9.42 5.30
CA PHE A 174 -18.97 8.84 4.78
C PHE A 174 -17.90 9.89 4.49
N TRP A 175 -18.30 11.05 3.97
CA TRP A 175 -17.35 12.10 3.59
C TRP A 175 -16.69 12.69 4.83
N LYS A 176 -17.44 12.85 5.92
CA LYS A 176 -16.91 13.27 7.22
C LYS A 176 -15.89 12.29 7.79
N VAL A 177 -16.07 10.98 7.57
CA VAL A 177 -15.10 9.95 7.98
C VAL A 177 -13.78 10.07 7.20
N LEU A 178 -13.86 10.35 5.89
CA LEU A 178 -12.67 10.50 5.04
C LEU A 178 -11.93 11.83 5.31
N THR A 179 -12.65 12.92 5.49
CA THR A 179 -12.09 14.29 5.51
C THR A 179 -11.80 14.85 6.90
N GLN A 180 -11.91 14.04 7.96
CA GLN A 180 -11.56 14.46 9.31
C GLN A 180 -10.08 14.84 9.46
N ASP A 181 -9.80 15.75 10.41
CA ASP A 181 -8.46 16.30 10.62
C ASP A 181 -7.40 15.24 10.93
N THR A 182 -7.78 14.19 11.68
CA THR A 182 -6.89 13.06 12.00
C THR A 182 -6.50 12.28 10.75
N ALA A 183 -7.45 12.01 9.85
CA ALA A 183 -7.21 11.28 8.59
C ALA A 183 -6.29 12.06 7.67
N VAL A 184 -6.54 13.36 7.49
CA VAL A 184 -5.70 14.22 6.66
C VAL A 184 -4.28 14.32 7.24
N THR A 185 -4.15 14.53 8.55
CA THR A 185 -2.85 14.63 9.22
C THR A 185 -2.06 13.32 9.15
N GLN A 186 -2.70 12.19 9.45
CA GLN A 186 -2.06 10.86 9.38
C GLN A 186 -1.64 10.51 7.96
N PHE A 187 -2.45 10.85 6.97
CA PHE A 187 -2.11 10.64 5.56
C PHE A 187 -0.83 11.37 5.17
N PHE A 188 -0.75 12.69 5.39
CA PHE A 188 0.46 13.45 5.04
C PHE A 188 1.68 13.00 5.82
N HIS A 189 1.53 12.69 7.11
CA HIS A 189 2.61 12.16 7.93
C HIS A 189 3.14 10.82 7.36
N THR A 190 2.24 9.89 7.08
CA THR A 190 2.58 8.53 6.67
C THR A 190 3.15 8.48 5.25
N ILE A 191 2.58 9.24 4.31
CA ILE A 191 3.09 9.32 2.95
C ILE A 191 4.48 9.97 2.92
N THR A 192 4.68 11.05 3.69
CA THR A 192 6.00 11.68 3.78
C THR A 192 7.03 10.72 4.39
N ALA A 193 6.66 9.98 5.44
CA ALA A 193 7.50 8.95 6.02
C ALA A 193 7.81 7.81 5.02
N ALA A 194 6.83 7.37 4.22
CA ALA A 194 7.03 6.36 3.20
C ALA A 194 8.07 6.79 2.15
N PHE A 195 7.98 8.04 1.67
CA PHE A 195 8.97 8.60 0.76
C PHE A 195 10.35 8.75 1.41
N LEU A 196 10.44 9.11 2.69
CA LEU A 196 11.70 9.17 3.42
C LEU A 196 12.35 7.78 3.57
N VAL A 197 11.57 6.75 3.88
CA VAL A 197 12.06 5.36 4.01
C VAL A 197 12.62 4.84 2.68
N GLY A 198 11.96 5.15 1.56
CA GLY A 198 12.48 4.77 0.24
C GLY A 198 13.54 5.73 -0.32
N GLY A 199 13.70 6.94 0.21
CA GLY A 199 14.66 7.94 -0.25
C GLY A 199 16.11 7.45 -0.39
N PRO A 200 16.66 6.67 0.56
CA PRO A 200 17.96 6.01 0.39
C PRO A 200 18.04 5.14 -0.86
N SER A 201 16.96 4.43 -1.21
CA SER A 201 16.88 3.63 -2.45
C SER A 201 16.92 4.49 -3.71
N TRP A 202 16.42 5.73 -3.68
CA TRP A 202 16.50 6.65 -4.82
C TRP A 202 17.94 7.12 -5.09
N SER A 203 18.76 7.22 -4.04
CA SER A 203 20.17 7.61 -4.13
C SER A 203 21.10 6.45 -4.52
N ALA A 204 20.64 5.20 -4.33
CA ALA A 204 21.43 4.03 -4.67
C ALA A 204 21.53 3.91 -6.20
N SER A 205 22.75 4.00 -6.73
CA SER A 205 22.99 3.71 -8.14
C SER A 205 22.80 2.20 -8.37
N PRO A 206 22.11 1.78 -9.44
CA PRO A 206 22.11 0.37 -9.85
C PRO A 206 23.57 -0.08 -9.97
N PRO A 207 23.93 -1.30 -9.52
CA PRO A 207 25.31 -1.78 -9.61
C PRO A 207 25.80 -1.62 -11.05
N SER A 208 26.91 -0.90 -11.24
CA SER A 208 27.52 -0.77 -12.55
C SER A 208 28.00 -2.16 -12.98
N THR A 209 27.38 -2.74 -14.00
CA THR A 209 27.93 -3.91 -14.69
C THR A 209 29.15 -3.48 -15.50
N SER A 210 30.25 -3.17 -14.82
CA SER A 210 31.55 -2.88 -15.42
C SER A 210 32.59 -3.83 -14.83
N ARG A 211 32.57 -5.08 -15.31
CA ARG A 211 33.73 -6.00 -15.29
C ARG A 211 33.45 -7.24 -16.16
N ALA A 212 33.24 -7.03 -17.45
CA ALA A 212 33.69 -8.02 -18.42
C ALA A 212 35.18 -7.71 -18.68
N ARG A 213 36.08 -8.28 -17.87
CA ARG A 213 37.49 -8.35 -18.28
C ARG A 213 37.60 -9.50 -19.25
N SER A 214 37.89 -9.17 -20.50
CA SER A 214 38.37 -10.10 -21.51
C SER A 214 39.63 -10.79 -21.00
N THR A 215 39.54 -12.05 -20.61
CA THR A 215 40.70 -12.94 -20.61
C THR A 215 40.72 -13.64 -21.96
N SER A 216 41.26 -12.96 -22.97
CA SER A 216 41.89 -13.64 -24.09
C SER A 216 43.34 -13.89 -23.70
N ARG A 217 43.68 -15.15 -23.45
CA ARG A 217 44.99 -15.77 -23.72
C ARG A 217 44.83 -17.26 -23.49
#